data_AF-A0A925QTS4-F1
#
_entry.id   AF-A0A925QTS4-F1
#
_cell.length_a   1.000
_cell.length_b   1.000
_cell.length_c   1.000
_cell.angle_alpha   90.00
_cell.angle_beta   90.00
_cell.angle_gamma   90.00
#
_symmetry.space_group_name_H-M   'P 1'
#
loop_
_entity.id
_entity.type
_entity.pdbx_description
1 polymer ?
#
loop_
_entity_poly.entity_id
_entity_poly.type
_entity_poly.pdbx_seq_one_letter_code
_entity_poly.pdbx_strand_id
1 'polypeptide(L)'
;MHPRIKELFELLKNVNPEKILDPEVLYYLKEHGATRTEATITLHLGFRIDSKVADDFVICSKVWEPESPNDVFYQTLKYVYYNPDDPTYEADDNSVRIPL
;
A
#
# COMPACT_ATOMS: atom_id res chain seq x y z
N MET A 1 2.76 9.77 -7.23
CA MET A 1 2.57 8.87 -6.08
C MET A 1 1.54 9.49 -5.14
N HIS A 2 0.52 8.74 -4.75
CA HIS A 2 -0.55 9.22 -3.87
C HIS A 2 0.01 9.65 -2.48
N PRO A 3 -0.52 10.70 -1.82
CA PRO A 3 -0.04 11.17 -0.51
C PRO A 3 0.04 10.08 0.56
N ARG A 4 -0.98 9.23 0.67
CA ARG A 4 -0.98 8.07 1.59
C ARG A 4 0.18 7.10 1.34
N ILE A 5 0.43 6.73 0.08
CA ILE A 5 1.56 5.85 -0.27
C ILE A 5 2.90 6.55 -0.03
N LYS A 6 2.96 7.86 -0.28
CA LYS A 6 4.16 8.66 0.01
C LYS A 6 4.45 8.69 1.52
N GLU A 7 3.44 8.87 2.36
CA GLU A 7 3.58 8.80 3.82
C GLU A 7 4.18 7.46 4.26
N LEU A 8 3.61 6.34 3.79
CA LEU A 8 4.11 5.00 4.11
C LEU A 8 5.53 4.76 3.59
N PHE A 9 5.86 5.28 2.40
CA PHE A 9 7.22 5.24 1.88
C PHE A 9 8.19 6.02 2.77
N GLU A 10 7.82 7.22 3.21
CA GLU A 10 8.65 8.06 4.07
C GLU A 10 8.88 7.42 5.46
N LEU A 11 7.92 6.64 5.97
CA LEU A 11 8.11 5.80 7.17
C LEU A 11 9.22 4.77 6.96
N LEU A 12 9.30 4.18 5.77
CA LEU A 12 10.24 3.10 5.46
C LEU A 12 11.59 3.57 4.90
N LYS A 13 11.73 4.83 4.46
CA LYS A 13 12.95 5.30 3.77
C LYS A 13 14.24 5.19 4.59
N ASN A 14 14.10 5.14 5.93
CA ASN A 14 15.23 5.01 6.86
C ASN A 14 15.54 3.55 7.21
N VAL A 15 14.70 2.59 6.78
CA VAL A 15 15.00 1.17 6.88
C VAL A 15 16.13 0.85 5.90
N ASN A 16 17.07 -0.01 6.32
CA ASN A 16 18.11 -0.51 5.42
C ASN A 16 17.45 -1.11 4.16
N PRO A 17 17.76 -0.64 2.93
CA PRO A 17 17.16 -1.15 1.70
C PRO A 17 17.29 -2.67 1.53
N GLU A 18 18.37 -3.27 2.04
CA GLU A 18 18.58 -4.73 2.01
C GLU A 18 17.59 -5.49 2.90
N LYS A 19 16.96 -4.81 3.85
CA LYS A 19 15.97 -5.35 4.79
C LYS A 19 14.54 -4.98 4.41
N ILE A 20 14.29 -4.37 3.25
CA ILE A 20 12.94 -3.92 2.90
C ILE A 20 11.93 -5.07 2.73
N LEU A 21 12.43 -6.29 2.44
CA LEU A 21 11.66 -7.53 2.37
C LEU A 21 11.80 -8.38 3.66
N ASP A 22 12.04 -7.75 4.80
CA ASP A 22 12.01 -8.38 6.11
C ASP A 22 10.57 -8.33 6.68
N PRO A 23 9.99 -9.43 7.19
CA PRO A 23 8.64 -9.42 7.79
C PRO A 23 8.42 -8.31 8.83
N GLU A 24 9.46 -7.88 9.55
CA GLU A 24 9.38 -6.75 10.49
C GLU A 24 8.88 -5.45 9.85
N VAL A 25 9.22 -5.20 8.58
CA VAL A 25 8.75 -4.05 7.80
C VAL A 25 7.23 -4.07 7.64
N LEU A 26 6.65 -5.25 7.45
CA LEU A 26 5.21 -5.42 7.28
C LEU A 26 4.45 -5.16 8.58
N TYR A 27 5.00 -5.63 9.71
CA TYR A 27 4.44 -5.30 11.03
C TYR A 27 4.51 -3.80 11.31
N TYR A 28 5.64 -3.16 10.98
CA TYR A 28 5.80 -1.72 11.17
C TYR A 28 4.78 -0.91 10.35
N LEU A 29 4.56 -1.28 9.09
CA LEU A 29 3.51 -0.69 8.25
C LEU A 29 2.10 -0.90 8.86
N LYS A 30 1.80 -2.11 9.34
CA LYS A 30 0.51 -2.43 9.95
C LYS A 30 0.25 -1.60 11.22
N GLU A 31 1.25 -1.44 12.08
CA GLU A 31 1.14 -0.61 13.29
C GLU A 31 0.85 0.86 12.97
N HIS A 32 1.25 1.33 11.78
CA HIS A 32 0.96 2.68 11.26
C HIS A 32 -0.32 2.72 10.39
N GLY A 33 -1.19 1.72 10.53
CA GLY A 33 -2.50 1.68 9.92
C GLY A 33 -2.49 1.40 8.42
N ALA A 34 -1.39 0.88 7.87
CA ALA A 34 -1.38 0.45 6.48
C ALA A 34 -2.32 -0.76 6.29
N THR A 35 -3.07 -0.74 5.20
CA THR A 35 -3.75 -1.95 4.71
C THR A 35 -2.75 -2.88 4.01
N ARG A 36 -3.17 -4.10 3.72
CA ARG A 36 -2.37 -5.07 2.97
C ARG A 36 -2.08 -4.54 1.56
N THR A 37 -3.09 -4.03 0.87
CA THR A 37 -2.95 -3.42 -0.47
C THR A 37 -2.03 -2.20 -0.44
N GLU A 38 -2.15 -1.33 0.57
CA GLU A 38 -1.26 -0.19 0.75
C GLU A 38 0.20 -0.61 0.93
N ALA A 39 0.46 -1.67 1.71
CA ALA A 39 1.80 -2.21 1.89
C ALA A 39 2.38 -2.72 0.57
N THR A 40 1.62 -3.51 -0.19
CA THR A 40 2.04 -4.00 -1.53
C THR A 40 2.38 -2.85 -2.47
N ILE A 41 1.52 -1.84 -2.55
CA ILE A 41 1.71 -0.69 -3.43
C ILE A 41 2.89 0.18 -2.97
N THR A 42 3.10 0.32 -1.67
CA THR A 42 4.25 1.05 -1.11
C THR A 42 5.56 0.37 -1.47
N LEU A 43 5.65 -0.95 -1.32
CA LEU A 43 6.82 -1.73 -1.73
C LEU A 43 7.07 -1.62 -3.24
N HIS A 44 6.01 -1.75 -4.05
CA HIS A 44 6.10 -1.67 -5.50
C HIS A 44 6.55 -0.28 -5.99
N LEU A 45 5.81 0.77 -5.63
CA LEU A 45 6.04 2.12 -6.14
C LEU A 45 7.16 2.85 -5.42
N GLY A 46 7.30 2.66 -4.10
CA GLY A 46 8.29 3.33 -3.26
C GLY A 46 9.70 2.74 -3.41
N PHE A 47 9.80 1.42 -3.52
CA PHE A 47 11.09 0.71 -3.52
C PHE A 47 11.40 -0.01 -4.84
N ARG A 48 10.56 0.18 -5.87
CA ARG A 48 10.71 -0.40 -7.22
C ARG A 48 10.80 -1.93 -7.19
N ILE A 49 10.14 -2.56 -6.24
CA ILE A 49 10.01 -4.02 -6.17
C ILE A 49 8.97 -4.44 -7.21
N ASP A 50 9.20 -5.53 -7.92
CA ASP A 50 8.20 -6.06 -8.85
C ASP A 50 6.85 -6.29 -8.14
N SER A 51 5.74 -5.94 -8.79
CA SER A 51 4.43 -5.95 -8.14
C SER A 51 4.03 -7.35 -7.69
N LYS A 52 4.38 -8.39 -8.45
CA LYS A 52 4.11 -9.79 -8.07
C LYS A 52 4.99 -10.20 -6.89
N VAL A 53 6.26 -9.80 -6.86
CA VAL A 53 7.16 -10.09 -5.74
C VAL A 53 6.70 -9.39 -4.46
N ALA A 54 6.29 -8.13 -4.55
CA ALA A 54 5.76 -7.37 -3.43
C ALA A 54 4.45 -7.98 -2.90
N ASP A 55 3.55 -8.37 -3.80
CA ASP A 55 2.31 -9.05 -3.42
C ASP A 55 2.62 -10.39 -2.75
N ASP A 56 3.35 -11.29 -3.42
CA ASP A 56 3.73 -12.60 -2.88
C ASP A 56 4.36 -12.49 -1.48
N PHE A 57 5.25 -11.52 -1.26
CA PHE A 57 5.85 -11.25 0.05
C PHE A 57 4.80 -10.86 1.11
N VAL A 58 3.93 -9.90 0.78
CA VAL A 58 2.87 -9.41 1.67
C VAL A 58 1.83 -10.51 1.96
N ILE A 59 1.36 -11.24 0.94
CA ILE A 59 0.38 -12.34 1.09
C ILE A 59 0.96 -13.43 2.00
N CYS A 60 2.17 -13.90 1.72
CA CYS A 60 2.78 -15.02 2.43
C CYS A 60 3.10 -14.69 3.90
N SER A 61 3.22 -13.41 4.25
CA SER A 61 3.55 -12.96 5.61
C SER A 61 2.46 -13.25 6.65
N LYS A 62 1.19 -13.36 6.22
CA LYS A 62 0.02 -13.51 7.10
C LYS A 62 -0.10 -12.40 8.17
N VAL A 63 0.50 -11.22 7.92
CA VAL A 63 0.45 -10.08 8.84
C VAL A 63 -0.95 -9.46 8.90
N TRP A 64 -1.67 -9.44 7.78
CA TRP A 64 -3.05 -8.93 7.70
C TRP A 64 -4.05 -10.06 7.44
N GLU A 65 -5.29 -9.84 7.88
CA GLU A 65 -6.43 -10.59 7.38
C GLU A 65 -6.62 -10.33 5.88
N PRO A 66 -7.19 -11.28 5.12
CA PRO A 66 -7.53 -11.05 3.73
C PRO A 66 -8.50 -9.86 3.57
N GLU A 67 -8.17 -8.96 2.63
CA GLU A 67 -9.07 -7.88 2.21
C GLU A 67 -10.13 -8.40 1.24
N SER A 68 -11.26 -7.71 1.15
CA SER A 68 -12.26 -8.03 0.12
C SER A 68 -11.71 -7.70 -1.29
N PRO A 69 -12.07 -8.47 -2.33
CA PRO A 69 -11.62 -8.17 -3.69
C PRO A 69 -11.99 -6.75 -4.17
N ASN A 70 -13.13 -6.22 -3.70
CA ASN A 70 -13.59 -4.87 -4.03
C ASN A 70 -12.69 -3.79 -3.40
N ASP A 71 -12.29 -3.97 -2.14
CA ASP A 71 -11.40 -3.02 -1.46
C ASP A 71 -10.01 -3.02 -2.10
N VAL A 72 -9.49 -4.20 -2.45
CA VAL A 72 -8.20 -4.34 -3.16
C VAL A 72 -8.26 -3.62 -4.51
N PHE A 73 -9.32 -3.85 -5.29
CA PHE A 73 -9.49 -3.21 -6.59
C PHE A 73 -9.60 -1.68 -6.48
N TYR A 74 -10.46 -1.20 -5.57
CA TYR A 74 -10.65 0.23 -5.35
C TYR A 74 -9.35 0.92 -4.89
N GLN A 75 -8.66 0.37 -3.88
CA GLN A 75 -7.39 0.92 -3.40
C GLN A 75 -6.30 0.89 -4.47
N THR A 76 -6.23 -0.18 -5.27
CA THR A 76 -5.26 -0.26 -6.38
C THR A 76 -5.52 0.82 -7.42
N LEU A 77 -6.77 1.03 -7.83
CA LEU A 77 -7.14 2.11 -8.74
C LEU A 77 -6.80 3.48 -8.15
N LYS A 78 -7.21 3.71 -6.89
CA LYS A 78 -6.92 4.95 -6.15
C LYS A 78 -5.43 5.27 -6.18
N TYR A 79 -4.58 4.33 -5.79
CA TYR A 79 -3.18 4.64 -5.53
C TYR A 79 -2.25 4.53 -6.73
N VAL A 80 -2.44 3.53 -7.61
CA VAL A 80 -1.56 3.29 -8.77
C VAL A 80 -1.81 4.32 -9.87
N TYR A 81 -3.07 4.66 -10.11
CA TYR A 81 -3.46 5.62 -11.15
C TYR A 81 -3.63 7.05 -10.62
N TYR A 82 -3.12 7.33 -9.41
CA TYR A 82 -3.12 8.66 -8.84
C TYR A 82 -2.39 9.65 -9.75
N ASN A 83 -3.12 10.65 -10.25
CA ASN A 83 -2.58 11.76 -11.02
C ASN A 83 -2.75 13.07 -10.24
N PRO A 84 -1.68 13.69 -9.71
CA PRO A 84 -1.77 14.93 -8.95
C PRO A 84 -2.21 16.14 -9.77
N ASP A 85 -2.06 16.08 -11.10
CA ASP A 85 -2.43 17.15 -12.03
C ASP A 85 -3.83 16.97 -12.62
N ASP A 86 -4.54 15.91 -12.22
CA ASP A 86 -5.93 15.68 -12.64
C ASP A 86 -6.88 16.41 -11.68
N PRO A 87 -7.54 17.50 -12.13
CA PRO A 87 -8.46 18.28 -11.30
C PRO A 87 -9.76 17.52 -10.98
N THR A 88 -10.02 16.39 -11.65
CA THR A 88 -11.17 15.51 -11.41
C THR A 88 -10.86 14.35 -10.48
N TYR A 89 -9.60 14.23 -10.04
CA TYR A 89 -9.20 13.26 -9.04
C TYR A 89 -9.74 13.72 -7.67
N GLU A 90 -10.97 13.32 -7.37
CA GLU A 90 -11.49 13.40 -6.01
C GLU A 90 -10.68 12.42 -5.15
N ALA A 91 -9.70 12.95 -4.43
CA ALA A 91 -9.15 12.27 -3.26
C ALA A 91 -10.30 12.18 -2.27
N ASP A 92 -11.12 11.14 -2.44
CA ASP A 92 -12.26 10.94 -1.59
C ASP A 92 -11.70 10.59 -0.20
N ASP A 93 -11.74 11.59 0.68
CA ASP A 93 -11.38 11.49 2.08
C ASP A 93 -12.44 10.66 2.83
N ASN A 94 -13.56 10.28 2.19
CA ASN A 94 -14.68 9.59 2.85
C ASN A 94 -15.57 8.65 2.00
N SER A 95 -15.19 8.18 0.81
CA SER A 95 -16.03 7.19 0.11
C SER A 95 -15.92 5.82 0.76
N VAL A 96 -16.85 5.60 1.69
CA VAL A 96 -17.69 4.41 1.80
C VAL A 96 -16.89 3.11 1.76
N ARG A 97 -16.55 2.63 2.96
CA ARG A 97 -16.58 1.20 3.25
C ARG A 97 -17.87 0.66 2.63
N ILE A 98 -17.78 -0.08 1.53
CA ILE A 98 -18.94 -0.78 1.00
C ILE A 98 -19.31 -1.80 2.09
N PRO A 99 -20.45 -1.63 2.78
CA PRO A 99 -20.83 -2.62 3.78
C PRO A 99 -21.21 -3.88 3.01
N LEU A 100 -20.47 -4.96 3.25
CA LEU A 100 -20.94 -6.32 3.02
C LEU A 100 -21.79 -6.76 4.21
#